data_AF-A0A1V5ST54-F1
#
_entry.id   AF-A0A1V5ST54-F1
#
_cell.length_a   1.000
_cell.length_b   1.000
_cell.length_c   1.000
_cell.angle_alpha   90.00
_cell.angle_beta   90.00
_cell.angle_gamma   90.00
#
_symmetry.space_group_name_H-M   'P 1'
#
loop_
_entity.id
_entity.type
_entity.pdbx_description
1 polymer ?
#
loop_
_entity_poly.entity_id
_entity_poly.type
_entity_poly.pdbx_seq_one_letter_code
_entity_poly.pdbx_strand_id
1 'polypeptide(L)'
;MLKSFRRHTKIIIWVVVVSFVIWGGYSVTTLKKEGRYAGEVLGKPVTFQEYNKFYNATQLFMPSKDRAEFENPETLRMFTWQNIIYAREAKNLGIDVTDEEVRGQVTTILTQQGLSNPTQEQYRIWLTRTLRISPREFEEGLREFMRIQKLIRSKLREFSASDTEQDSEDPAKASEEAEQKKQAKFMLWTNELNQKSRLVDYLALPEAEAPPVSGNSDPQPADAPSSAAEKG
;
A
#
# COMPACT_ATOMS: atom_id res chain seq x y z
N MET A 1 0.31 -65.68 12.71
CA MET A 1 -0.10 -64.85 11.56
C MET A 1 0.06 -63.34 11.84
N LEU A 2 1.27 -62.84 12.15
CA LEU A 2 1.52 -61.40 12.42
C LEU A 2 2.75 -60.83 11.70
N LYS A 3 3.38 -61.62 10.80
CA LYS A 3 4.59 -61.20 10.07
C LYS A 3 4.29 -60.68 8.66
N SER A 4 3.18 -61.10 8.05
CA SER A 4 2.74 -60.62 6.73
C SER A 4 2.14 -59.21 6.78
N PHE A 5 1.48 -58.86 7.88
CA PHE A 5 0.81 -57.56 8.04
C PHE A 5 1.79 -56.38 8.00
N ARG A 6 2.96 -56.51 8.65
CA ARG A 6 4.00 -55.45 8.68
C ARG A 6 4.63 -55.15 7.32
N ARG A 7 4.54 -56.05 6.34
CA ARG A 7 5.13 -55.86 5.00
C ARG A 7 4.28 -54.94 4.14
N HIS A 8 2.96 -54.98 4.29
CA HIS A 8 2.02 -54.13 3.56
C HIS A 8 1.68 -52.82 4.28
N THR A 9 1.85 -52.74 5.61
CA THR A 9 1.62 -51.49 6.36
C THR A 9 2.44 -50.31 5.82
N LYS A 10 3.70 -50.54 5.44
CA LYS A 10 4.56 -49.47 4.88
C LYS A 10 4.06 -48.98 3.53
N ILE A 11 3.57 -49.89 2.69
CA ILE A 11 3.02 -49.57 1.36
C ILE A 11 1.71 -48.79 1.52
N ILE A 12 0.83 -49.23 2.43
CA ILE A 12 -0.44 -48.55 2.73
C ILE A 12 -0.19 -47.13 3.25
N ILE A 13 0.77 -46.95 4.17
CA ILE A 13 1.14 -45.62 4.68
C ILE A 13 1.64 -44.72 3.54
N TRP A 14 2.48 -45.24 2.65
CA TRP A 14 2.99 -44.47 1.51
C TRP A 14 1.87 -44.06 0.54
N VAL A 15 0.91 -44.94 0.29
CA VAL A 15 -0.27 -44.62 -0.54
C VAL A 15 -1.12 -43.53 0.12
N VAL A 16 -1.35 -43.59 1.43
CA VAL A 16 -2.12 -42.56 2.16
C VAL A 16 -1.39 -41.21 2.14
N VAL A 17 -0.07 -41.19 2.35
CA VAL A 17 0.73 -39.95 2.31
C VAL A 17 0.71 -39.33 0.92
N VAL A 18 0.91 -40.11 -0.15
CA VAL A 18 0.85 -39.62 -1.53
C VAL A 18 -0.55 -39.12 -1.89
N SER A 19 -1.59 -39.78 -1.40
CA SER A 19 -2.98 -39.33 -1.57
C SER A 19 -3.23 -37.97 -0.92
N PHE A 20 -2.69 -37.75 0.29
CA PHE A 20 -2.77 -36.45 0.98
C PHE A 20 -1.93 -35.36 0.31
N VAL A 21 -0.79 -35.69 -0.30
CA VAL A 21 0.03 -34.72 -1.04
C VAL A 21 -0.63 -34.33 -2.37
N ILE A 22 -1.21 -35.30 -3.09
CA ILE A 22 -1.91 -35.05 -4.36
C ILE A 22 -3.25 -34.32 -4.13
N TRP A 23 -4.01 -34.69 -3.10
CA TRP A 23 -5.29 -34.05 -2.78
C TRP A 23 -5.11 -32.72 -2.03
N GLY A 24 -4.15 -32.65 -1.11
CA GLY A 24 -3.84 -31.45 -0.32
C GLY A 24 -3.15 -30.34 -1.10
N GLY A 25 -2.45 -30.68 -2.20
CA GLY A 25 -1.82 -29.71 -3.10
C GLY A 25 -2.80 -28.98 -4.03
N TYR A 26 -3.95 -29.59 -4.35
CA TYR A 26 -4.91 -29.02 -5.31
C TYR A 26 -5.96 -28.08 -4.70
N SER A 27 -6.08 -28.01 -3.37
CA SER A 27 -7.10 -27.18 -2.70
C SER A 27 -6.67 -25.72 -2.43
N VAL A 28 -5.58 -25.24 -3.02
CA VAL A 28 -5.08 -23.87 -2.78
C VAL A 28 -5.40 -22.90 -3.93
N THR A 29 -5.85 -23.37 -5.11
CA THR A 29 -5.89 -22.52 -6.30
C THR A 29 -7.24 -21.93 -6.71
N THR A 30 -8.34 -22.15 -5.98
CA THR A 30 -9.67 -21.62 -6.39
C THR A 30 -10.57 -21.12 -5.25
N LEU A 31 -10.02 -20.76 -4.09
CA LEU A 31 -10.75 -19.95 -3.11
C LEU A 31 -10.68 -18.48 -3.54
N LYS A 32 -11.85 -17.84 -3.73
CA LYS A 32 -12.00 -16.43 -4.08
C LYS A 32 -10.96 -15.57 -3.33
N LYS A 33 -10.06 -14.92 -4.08
CA LYS A 33 -8.94 -14.13 -3.54
C LYS A 33 -9.39 -12.99 -2.61
N GLU A 34 -10.64 -12.55 -2.76
CA GLU A 34 -11.31 -11.44 -2.06
C GLU A 34 -11.43 -11.58 -0.54
N GLY A 35 -11.07 -12.71 0.07
CA GLY A 35 -11.08 -12.88 1.54
C GLY A 35 -9.71 -13.00 2.21
N ARG A 36 -8.62 -13.10 1.46
CA ARG A 36 -7.27 -13.44 2.00
C ARG A 36 -6.23 -12.35 1.79
N TYR A 37 -6.46 -11.46 0.83
CA TYR A 37 -5.51 -10.43 0.42
C TYR A 37 -6.17 -9.05 0.52
N ALA A 38 -5.36 -8.03 0.76
CA ALA A 38 -5.80 -6.64 0.71
C ALA A 38 -5.96 -6.15 -0.75
N GLY A 39 -5.25 -6.76 -1.69
CA GLY A 39 -5.28 -6.37 -3.09
C GLY A 39 -4.23 -7.08 -3.93
N GLU A 40 -3.99 -6.58 -5.14
CA GLU A 40 -2.94 -7.02 -6.05
C GLU A 40 -2.19 -5.83 -6.65
N VAL A 41 -0.87 -5.95 -6.77
CA VAL A 41 0.00 -4.94 -7.40
C VAL A 41 1.03 -5.65 -8.26
N LEU A 42 1.22 -5.23 -9.51
CA LEU A 42 2.13 -5.83 -10.49
C LEU A 42 1.89 -7.35 -10.65
N GLY A 43 0.61 -7.77 -10.65
CA GLY A 43 0.20 -9.17 -10.76
C GLY A 43 0.55 -10.06 -9.57
N LYS A 44 1.03 -9.49 -8.45
CA LYS A 44 1.35 -10.21 -7.22
C LYS A 44 0.36 -9.83 -6.13
N PRO A 45 -0.17 -10.80 -5.36
CA PRO A 45 -1.07 -10.49 -4.25
C PRO A 45 -0.36 -9.68 -3.16
N VAL A 46 -1.14 -8.89 -2.44
CA VAL A 46 -0.71 -8.09 -1.28
C VAL A 46 -1.47 -8.63 -0.09
N THR A 47 -0.77 -9.19 0.89
CA THR A 47 -1.41 -9.68 2.12
C THR A 47 -1.88 -8.53 2.99
N PHE A 48 -2.87 -8.75 3.86
CA PHE A 48 -3.26 -7.77 4.87
C PHE A 48 -2.08 -7.36 5.77
N GLN A 49 -1.18 -8.29 6.08
CA GLN A 49 0.01 -8.00 6.88
C GLN A 49 0.97 -7.06 6.14
N GLU A 50 1.22 -7.30 4.84
CA GLU A 50 2.02 -6.41 4.01
C GLU A 50 1.38 -5.03 3.90
N TYR A 51 0.07 -4.97 3.63
CA TYR A 51 -0.66 -3.72 3.55
C TYR A 51 -0.57 -2.93 4.86
N ASN A 52 -0.86 -3.56 6.00
CA ASN A 52 -0.80 -2.92 7.31
C ASN A 52 0.61 -2.43 7.67
N LYS A 53 1.66 -3.15 7.25
CA LYS A 53 3.05 -2.70 7.41
C LYS A 53 3.29 -1.39 6.66
N PHE A 54 2.85 -1.29 5.41
CA PHE A 54 2.95 -0.05 4.63
C PHE A 54 2.04 1.06 5.15
N TYR A 55 0.85 0.73 5.63
CA TYR A 55 -0.08 1.68 6.22
C TYR A 55 0.54 2.36 7.45
N ASN A 56 1.04 1.56 8.39
CA ASN A 56 1.70 2.05 9.60
C ASN A 56 2.97 2.85 9.27
N ALA A 57 3.77 2.38 8.30
CA ALA A 57 4.96 3.11 7.87
C ALA A 57 4.60 4.46 7.21
N THR A 58 3.53 4.51 6.41
CA THR A 58 3.03 5.74 5.79
C THR A 58 2.61 6.74 6.85
N GLN A 59 1.83 6.29 7.85
CA GLN A 59 1.40 7.13 8.96
C GLN A 59 2.58 7.67 9.79
N LEU A 60 3.67 6.90 9.90
CA LEU A 60 4.81 7.25 10.74
C LEU A 60 5.86 8.14 10.04
N PHE A 61 6.16 7.86 8.76
CA PHE A 61 7.31 8.45 8.08
C PHE A 61 6.96 9.45 6.98
N MET A 62 5.69 9.53 6.56
CA MET A 62 5.32 10.45 5.50
C MET A 62 5.51 11.90 5.98
N PRO A 63 6.29 12.73 5.26
CA PRO A 63 6.47 14.12 5.63
C PRO A 63 5.16 14.85 5.34
N SER A 64 4.49 15.36 6.36
CA SER A 64 3.44 16.36 6.18
C SER A 64 3.64 17.55 7.11
N LYS A 65 3.37 18.73 6.56
CA LYS A 65 3.27 19.98 7.30
C LYS A 65 1.99 20.05 8.13
N ASP A 66 0.97 19.30 7.74
CA ASP A 66 -0.32 19.20 8.42
C ASP A 66 -0.72 17.73 8.60
N ARG A 67 -0.63 17.23 9.84
CA ARG A 67 -1.03 15.86 10.15
C ARG A 67 -2.53 15.61 9.93
N ALA A 68 -3.34 16.66 9.84
CA ALA A 68 -4.77 16.56 9.56
C ALA A 68 -5.05 15.94 8.17
N GLU A 69 -4.14 16.10 7.20
CA GLU A 69 -4.28 15.48 5.86
C GLU A 69 -4.31 13.95 5.90
N PHE A 70 -3.73 13.35 6.94
CA PHE A 70 -3.72 11.89 7.16
C PHE A 70 -4.81 11.42 8.14
N GLU A 71 -5.66 12.31 8.64
CA GLU A 71 -6.84 11.90 9.41
C GLU A 71 -7.92 11.29 8.53
N ASN A 72 -7.92 11.59 7.22
CA ASN A 72 -8.78 10.95 6.25
C ASN A 72 -8.26 9.53 5.93
N PRO A 73 -8.99 8.46 6.28
CA PRO A 73 -8.58 7.08 6.01
C PRO A 73 -8.39 6.77 4.53
N GLU A 74 -9.17 7.42 3.65
CA GLU A 74 -9.06 7.23 2.20
C GLU A 74 -7.75 7.80 1.66
N THR A 75 -7.34 8.97 2.14
CA THR A 75 -6.05 9.58 1.79
C THR A 75 -4.90 8.67 2.21
N LEU A 76 -4.94 8.18 3.45
CA LEU A 76 -3.89 7.29 3.97
C LEU A 76 -3.86 5.95 3.22
N ARG A 77 -5.02 5.41 2.83
CA ARG A 77 -5.13 4.22 1.97
C ARG A 77 -4.53 4.45 0.59
N MET A 78 -4.82 5.58 -0.06
CA MET A 78 -4.24 5.93 -1.36
C MET A 78 -2.70 6.02 -1.29
N PHE A 79 -2.17 6.70 -0.27
CA PHE A 79 -0.73 6.77 -0.06
C PHE A 79 -0.10 5.42 0.27
N THR A 80 -0.80 4.57 1.03
CA THR A 80 -0.35 3.21 1.33
C THR A 80 -0.17 2.40 0.06
N TRP A 81 -1.16 2.42 -0.84
CA TRP A 81 -1.06 1.74 -2.13
C TRP A 81 0.05 2.30 -3.00
N GLN A 82 0.18 3.62 -3.07
CA GLN A 82 1.26 4.26 -3.82
C GLN A 82 2.65 3.85 -3.29
N ASN A 83 2.81 3.76 -1.97
CA ASN A 83 4.05 3.30 -1.34
C ASN A 83 4.34 1.81 -1.63
N ILE A 84 3.32 0.96 -1.66
CA ILE A 84 3.47 -0.46 -2.07
C ILE A 84 3.94 -0.55 -3.53
N ILE A 85 3.34 0.24 -4.43
CA ILE A 85 3.73 0.30 -5.85
C ILE A 85 5.20 0.73 -5.97
N TYR A 86 5.60 1.82 -5.31
CA TYR A 86 6.97 2.30 -5.33
C TYR A 86 7.95 1.31 -4.72
N ALA A 87 7.62 0.69 -3.59
CA ALA A 87 8.51 -0.28 -2.96
C ALA A 87 8.72 -1.51 -3.84
N ARG A 88 7.70 -1.97 -4.56
CA ARG A 88 7.81 -3.08 -5.51
C ARG A 88 8.62 -2.68 -6.74
N GLU A 89 8.41 -1.49 -7.30
CA GLU A 89 9.23 -1.01 -8.42
C GLU A 89 10.70 -0.81 -8.02
N ALA A 90 10.95 -0.28 -6.84
CA ALA A 90 12.30 -0.15 -6.31
C ALA A 90 13.00 -1.52 -6.17
N LYS A 91 12.29 -2.54 -5.67
CA LYS A 91 12.79 -3.92 -5.62
C LYS A 91 13.05 -4.49 -7.02
N ASN A 92 12.17 -4.24 -7.99
CA ASN A 92 12.36 -4.68 -9.37
C ASN A 92 13.61 -4.05 -10.02
N LEU A 93 13.94 -2.82 -9.64
CA LEU A 93 15.14 -2.10 -10.09
C LEU A 93 16.39 -2.44 -9.27
N GLY A 94 16.32 -3.39 -8.33
CA GLY A 94 17.45 -3.78 -7.49
C GLY A 94 17.88 -2.71 -6.49
N ILE A 95 16.98 -1.81 -6.09
CA ILE A 95 17.26 -0.79 -5.08
C ILE A 95 17.13 -1.40 -3.69
N ASP A 96 18.27 -1.56 -3.03
CA ASP A 96 18.35 -2.06 -1.67
C ASP A 96 18.78 -1.00 -0.65
N VAL A 97 18.52 -1.31 0.62
CA VAL A 97 18.89 -0.50 1.77
C VAL A 97 19.58 -1.41 2.77
N THR A 98 20.83 -1.10 3.11
CA THR A 98 21.65 -1.93 4.01
C THR A 98 21.33 -1.66 5.47
N ASP A 99 21.79 -2.53 6.36
CA ASP A 99 21.60 -2.38 7.81
C ASP A 99 22.34 -1.15 8.35
N GLU A 100 23.50 -0.82 7.78
CA GLU A 100 24.27 0.37 8.10
C GLU A 100 23.50 1.65 7.76
N GLU A 101 22.83 1.67 6.60
CA GLU A 101 22.01 2.80 6.20
C GLU A 101 20.83 3.00 7.13
N VAL A 102 20.13 1.92 7.50
CA VAL A 102 19.04 1.97 8.48
C VAL A 102 19.57 2.49 9.81
N ARG A 103 20.68 1.95 10.34
CA ARG A 103 21.29 2.40 11.59
C ARG A 103 21.70 3.87 11.56
N GLY A 104 22.25 4.33 10.44
CA GLY A 104 22.59 5.74 10.21
C GLY A 104 21.35 6.62 10.29
N GLN A 105 20.27 6.23 9.59
CA GLN A 105 19.02 6.96 9.59
C GLN A 105 18.32 6.97 10.96
N VAL A 106 18.35 5.84 11.70
CA VAL A 106 17.85 5.78 13.08
C VAL A 106 18.61 6.76 13.97
N THR A 107 19.95 6.79 13.88
CA THR A 107 20.78 7.75 14.62
C THR A 107 20.41 9.19 14.30
N THR A 108 20.19 9.53 13.02
CA THR A 108 19.72 10.87 12.61
C THR A 108 18.37 11.22 13.24
N ILE A 109 17.39 10.31 13.18
CA ILE A 109 16.05 10.52 13.75
C ILE A 109 16.15 10.74 15.26
N LEU A 110 16.89 9.90 15.99
CA LEU A 110 17.04 10.02 17.45
C LEU A 110 17.74 11.31 17.84
N THR A 111 18.77 11.72 17.10
CA THR A 111 19.47 13.00 17.33
C THR A 111 18.53 14.19 17.14
N GLN A 112 17.69 14.18 16.10
CA GLN A 112 16.67 15.21 15.86
C GLN A 112 15.61 15.28 16.98
N GLN A 113 15.39 14.16 17.69
CA GLN A 113 14.49 14.06 18.84
C GLN A 113 15.21 14.38 20.17
N GLY A 114 16.46 14.85 20.14
CA GLY A 114 17.25 15.18 21.32
C GLY A 114 17.91 13.99 22.03
N LEU A 115 17.88 12.80 21.42
CA LEU A 115 18.50 11.58 21.92
C LEU A 115 19.79 11.28 21.15
N SER A 116 20.90 11.86 21.61
CA SER A 116 22.23 11.60 21.04
C SER A 116 22.84 10.32 21.63
N ASN A 117 23.31 9.42 20.77
CA ASN A 117 23.95 8.14 21.13
C ASN A 117 23.20 7.31 22.21
N PRO A 118 21.91 7.01 22.02
CA PRO A 118 21.15 6.25 22.99
C PRO A 118 21.66 4.81 23.07
N THR A 119 21.66 4.26 24.27
CA THR A 119 21.82 2.81 24.48
C THR A 119 20.66 2.03 23.85
N GLN A 120 20.85 0.74 23.59
CA GLN A 120 19.81 -0.13 23.04
C GLN A 120 18.51 -0.10 23.88
N GLU A 121 18.63 -0.05 25.21
CA GLU A 121 17.48 0.06 26.10
C GLU A 121 16.79 1.43 25.99
N GLN A 122 17.54 2.53 25.91
CA GLN A 122 16.96 3.85 25.70
C GLN A 122 16.23 3.93 24.37
N TYR A 123 16.79 3.37 23.30
CA TYR A 123 16.13 3.27 22.00
C TYR A 123 14.82 2.48 22.08
N ARG A 124 14.85 1.29 22.70
CA ARG A 124 13.67 0.45 22.89
C ARG A 124 12.60 1.16 23.73
N ILE A 125 12.99 1.81 24.82
CA ILE A 125 12.08 2.57 25.69
C ILE A 125 11.46 3.73 24.92
N TRP A 126 12.25 4.47 24.14
CA TRP A 126 11.75 5.57 23.32
C TRP A 126 10.71 5.08 22.30
N LEU A 127 11.00 4.02 21.55
CA LEU A 127 10.05 3.46 20.58
C LEU A 127 8.75 2.98 21.24
N THR A 128 8.86 2.20 22.32
CA THR A 128 7.71 1.60 22.98
C THR A 128 6.83 2.62 23.70
N ARG A 129 7.43 3.69 24.26
CA ARG A 129 6.66 4.75 24.96
C ARG A 129 6.11 5.80 24.01
N THR A 130 6.89 6.22 23.02
CA THR A 130 6.51 7.31 22.11
C THR A 130 5.63 6.81 20.97
N LEU A 131 5.98 5.66 20.39
CA LEU A 131 5.37 5.16 19.15
C LEU A 131 4.60 3.84 19.34
N ARG A 132 4.77 3.15 20.48
CA ARG A 132 4.14 1.86 20.79
C ARG A 132 4.43 0.76 19.75
N ILE A 133 5.63 0.77 19.18
CA ILE A 133 6.10 -0.20 18.19
C ILE A 133 7.40 -0.85 18.65
N SER A 134 7.68 -2.04 18.12
CA SER A 134 8.95 -2.71 18.36
C SER A 134 10.10 -2.12 17.51
N PRO A 135 11.37 -2.28 17.93
CA PRO A 135 12.54 -1.92 17.11
C PRO A 135 12.50 -2.52 15.71
N ARG A 136 12.14 -3.79 15.61
CA ARG A 136 12.07 -4.50 14.34
C ARG A 136 11.03 -3.89 13.40
N GLU A 137 9.82 -3.64 13.88
CA GLU A 137 8.77 -3.04 13.06
C GLU A 137 9.15 -1.64 12.59
N PHE A 138 9.76 -0.84 13.47
CA PHE A 138 10.25 0.49 13.13
C PHE A 138 11.33 0.43 12.05
N GLU A 139 12.38 -0.37 12.26
CA GLU A 139 13.51 -0.47 11.34
C GLU A 139 13.10 -1.06 9.98
N GLU A 140 12.22 -2.07 9.97
CA GLU A 140 11.69 -2.64 8.75
C GLU A 140 10.81 -1.64 7.97
N GLY A 141 9.97 -0.87 8.67
CA GLY A 141 9.17 0.20 8.06
C GLY A 141 10.04 1.32 7.51
N LEU A 142 11.03 1.75 8.30
CA LEU A 142 12.01 2.76 7.90
C LEU A 142 12.78 2.31 6.67
N ARG A 143 13.19 1.04 6.59
CA ARG A 143 13.90 0.48 5.45
C ARG A 143 13.07 0.56 4.16
N GLU A 144 11.79 0.18 4.21
CA GLU A 144 10.91 0.28 3.05
C GLU A 144 10.72 1.74 2.62
N PHE A 145 10.55 2.66 3.58
CA PHE A 145 10.45 4.09 3.30
C PHE A 145 11.73 4.65 2.66
N MET A 146 12.91 4.30 3.20
CA MET A 146 14.21 4.69 2.63
C MET A 146 14.39 4.14 1.21
N ARG A 147 13.93 2.92 0.94
CA ARG A 147 13.96 2.33 -0.41
C ARG A 147 13.12 3.16 -1.39
N ILE A 148 11.91 3.55 -0.99
CA ILE A 148 11.04 4.44 -1.78
C ILE A 148 11.73 5.78 -2.02
N GLN A 149 12.33 6.39 -0.99
CA GLN A 149 13.06 7.64 -1.14
C GLN A 149 14.26 7.53 -2.08
N LYS A 150 14.97 6.39 -2.09
CA LYS A 150 16.04 6.12 -3.06
C LYS A 150 15.49 6.05 -4.49
N LEU A 151 14.38 5.36 -4.72
CA LEU A 151 13.72 5.28 -6.02
C LEU A 151 13.35 6.68 -6.53
N ILE A 152 12.63 7.45 -5.71
CA ILE A 152 12.19 8.81 -6.07
C ILE A 152 13.40 9.69 -6.38
N ARG A 153 14.43 9.71 -5.52
CA ARG A 153 15.66 10.48 -5.78
C ARG A 153 16.38 10.03 -7.04
N SER A 154 16.40 8.73 -7.34
CA SER A 154 17.00 8.22 -8.57
C SER A 154 16.28 8.75 -9.80
N LYS A 155 14.95 8.67 -9.82
CA LYS A 155 14.12 9.16 -10.94
C LYS A 155 14.20 10.67 -11.09
N LEU A 156 14.16 11.42 -9.99
CA LEU A 156 14.33 12.87 -10.01
C LEU A 156 15.71 13.31 -10.54
N ARG A 157 16.78 12.53 -10.31
CA ARG A 157 18.11 12.81 -10.89
C ARG A 157 18.15 12.49 -12.39
N GLU A 158 17.56 11.38 -12.79
CA GLU A 158 17.43 10.98 -14.20
C GLU A 158 16.74 12.08 -15.02
N PHE A 159 15.65 12.64 -14.51
CA PHE A 159 14.92 13.72 -15.17
C PHE A 159 15.66 15.06 -15.19
N SER A 160 16.54 15.32 -14.21
CA SER A 160 17.38 16.52 -14.20
C SER A 160 18.56 16.42 -15.17
N ALA A 161 19.12 15.23 -15.39
CA ALA A 161 20.27 15.04 -16.28
C ALA A 161 19.90 15.16 -17.77
N SER A 162 18.64 14.86 -18.13
CA SER A 162 18.19 14.86 -19.53
C SER A 162 18.04 16.25 -20.16
N ASP A 163 18.05 17.31 -19.36
CA ASP A 163 17.65 18.67 -19.78
C ASP A 163 18.80 19.69 -19.69
N THR A 164 20.06 19.23 -19.66
CA THR A 164 21.24 20.11 -19.56
C THR A 164 21.57 20.78 -20.90
N GLU A 165 20.62 21.49 -21.50
CA GLU A 165 20.86 22.42 -22.61
C GLU A 165 19.86 23.57 -22.50
N GLN A 166 20.20 24.64 -21.78
CA GLN A 166 19.57 25.94 -22.01
C GLN A 166 20.49 27.08 -21.53
N ASP A 167 21.17 27.71 -22.50
CA ASP A 167 21.63 29.10 -22.39
C ASP A 167 20.39 29.99 -22.26
N SER A 168 20.14 30.52 -21.08
CA SER A 168 19.04 31.44 -20.81
C SER A 168 19.57 32.72 -20.16
N GLU A 169 19.15 33.87 -20.67
CA GLU A 169 19.58 35.19 -20.21
C GLU A 169 19.09 35.56 -18.79
N ASP A 170 18.14 34.80 -18.22
CA ASP A 170 17.59 34.99 -16.85
C ASP A 170 17.62 33.67 -16.04
N PRO A 171 18.54 33.54 -15.07
CA PRO A 171 18.76 32.29 -14.33
C PRO A 171 17.60 31.91 -13.40
N ALA A 172 16.78 32.86 -12.95
CA ALA A 172 15.68 32.57 -12.03
C ALA A 172 14.53 31.86 -12.76
N LYS A 173 14.10 32.40 -13.91
CA LYS A 173 13.05 31.79 -14.73
C LYS A 173 13.45 30.41 -15.26
N ALA A 174 14.71 30.26 -15.66
CA ALA A 174 15.22 28.97 -16.11
C ALA A 174 15.18 27.90 -15.00
N SER A 175 15.46 28.29 -13.75
CA SER A 175 15.35 27.38 -12.61
C SER A 175 13.91 26.94 -12.32
N GLU A 176 12.95 27.87 -12.36
CA GLU A 176 11.52 27.57 -12.17
C GLU A 176 10.97 26.64 -13.26
N GLU A 177 11.29 26.91 -14.54
CA GLU A 177 10.87 26.05 -15.65
C GLU A 177 11.47 24.65 -15.56
N ALA A 178 12.74 24.54 -15.16
CA ALA A 178 13.40 23.26 -14.96
C ALA A 178 12.73 22.44 -13.84
N GLU A 179 12.34 23.09 -12.73
CA GLU A 179 11.60 22.44 -11.65
C GLU A 179 10.21 21.98 -12.09
N GLN A 180 9.47 22.79 -12.84
CA GLN A 180 8.16 22.43 -13.38
C GLN A 180 8.25 21.26 -14.36
N LYS A 181 9.22 21.28 -15.28
CA LYS A 181 9.47 20.16 -16.21
C LYS A 181 9.80 18.88 -15.47
N LYS A 182 10.65 18.96 -14.44
CA LYS A 182 10.98 17.82 -13.58
C LYS A 182 9.76 17.27 -12.85
N GLN A 183 8.91 18.15 -12.31
CA GLN A 183 7.67 17.75 -11.66
C GLN A 183 6.71 17.08 -12.65
N ALA A 184 6.54 17.65 -13.85
CA ALA A 184 5.68 17.07 -14.90
C ALA A 184 6.16 15.67 -15.33
N LYS A 185 7.47 15.49 -15.56
CA LYS A 185 8.06 14.18 -15.85
C LYS A 185 7.84 13.18 -14.72
N PHE A 186 7.98 13.61 -13.48
CA PHE A 186 7.72 12.76 -12.31
C PHE A 186 6.25 12.33 -12.22
N MET A 187 5.32 13.25 -12.47
CA MET A 187 3.88 12.94 -12.49
C MET A 187 3.52 11.96 -13.62
N LEU A 188 4.09 12.16 -14.82
CA LEU A 188 3.90 11.26 -15.94
C LEU A 188 4.42 9.85 -15.62
N TRP A 189 5.66 9.75 -15.15
CA TRP A 189 6.25 8.47 -14.73
C TRP A 189 5.44 7.77 -13.65
N THR A 190 4.93 8.52 -12.66
CA THR A 190 4.08 7.97 -11.59
C THR A 190 2.79 7.41 -12.17
N ASN A 191 2.14 8.13 -13.09
CA ASN A 191 0.93 7.66 -13.75
C ASN A 191 1.18 6.39 -14.58
N GLU A 192 2.24 6.37 -15.38
CA GLU A 192 2.65 5.18 -16.14
C GLU A 192 2.92 3.98 -15.23
N LEU A 193 3.61 4.21 -14.11
CA LEU A 193 3.87 3.16 -13.12
C LEU A 193 2.56 2.65 -12.49
N ASN A 194 1.62 3.55 -12.18
CA ASN A 194 0.32 3.16 -11.64
C ASN A 194 -0.48 2.34 -12.66
N GLN A 195 -0.47 2.69 -13.95
CA GLN A 195 -1.08 1.89 -15.01
C GLN A 195 -0.41 0.52 -15.16
N LYS A 196 0.93 0.49 -15.19
CA LYS A 196 1.74 -0.74 -15.22
C LYS A 196 1.44 -1.63 -14.01
N SER A 197 1.19 -1.03 -12.84
CA SER A 197 0.92 -1.74 -11.60
C SER A 197 -0.36 -2.56 -11.64
N ARG A 198 -1.36 -2.16 -12.46
CA ARG A 198 -2.69 -2.80 -12.49
C ARG A 198 -3.23 -3.03 -11.08
N LEU A 199 -3.15 -2.01 -10.22
CA LEU A 199 -3.62 -2.08 -8.85
C LEU A 199 -5.07 -2.57 -8.80
N VAL A 200 -5.31 -3.61 -8.02
CA VAL A 200 -6.64 -4.05 -7.62
C VAL A 200 -6.73 -3.91 -6.12
N ASP A 201 -7.64 -3.05 -5.64
CA ASP A 201 -7.81 -2.75 -4.23
C ASP A 201 -9.09 -3.41 -3.69
N TYR A 202 -8.94 -4.46 -2.89
CA TYR A 202 -10.07 -5.16 -2.29
C TYR A 202 -10.60 -4.46 -1.03
N LEU A 203 -9.93 -3.40 -0.57
CA LEU A 203 -10.35 -2.58 0.58
C LEU A 203 -11.22 -1.40 0.16
N ALA A 204 -11.36 -1.15 -1.15
CA ALA A 204 -12.24 -0.12 -1.66
C ALA A 204 -13.69 -0.41 -1.24
N LEU A 205 -14.31 0.57 -0.58
CA LEU A 205 -15.76 0.50 -0.37
C LEU A 205 -16.44 0.47 -1.75
N PRO A 206 -17.46 -0.38 -1.95
CA PRO A 206 -18.30 -0.29 -3.13
C PRO A 206 -18.81 1.15 -3.20
N GLU A 207 -18.60 1.80 -4.35
CA GLU A 207 -19.26 3.05 -4.65
C GLU A 207 -20.76 2.78 -4.45
N ALA A 208 -21.37 3.44 -3.46
CA ALA A 208 -22.77 3.21 -3.14
C ALA A 208 -23.54 3.37 -4.45
N GLU A 209 -24.11 2.26 -4.96
CA GLU A 209 -24.93 2.31 -6.17
C GLU A 209 -25.92 3.43 -5.95
N ALA A 210 -25.77 4.52 -6.72
CA ALA A 210 -26.72 5.60 -6.70
C ALA A 210 -28.10 4.95 -6.86
N PRO A 211 -29.06 5.20 -5.96
CA PRO A 211 -30.36 4.55 -6.05
C PRO A 211 -30.88 4.78 -7.47
N PRO A 212 -31.43 3.76 -8.13
CA PRO A 212 -31.89 3.89 -9.50
C PRO A 212 -32.81 5.10 -9.52
N VAL A 213 -32.45 6.10 -10.33
CA VAL A 213 -33.28 7.27 -10.58
C VAL A 213 -34.62 6.72 -11.04
N SER A 214 -35.60 6.71 -10.15
CA SER A 214 -36.95 6.23 -10.46
C SER A 214 -37.54 7.23 -11.43
N GLY A 215 -37.40 6.92 -12.72
CA GLY A 215 -38.14 7.56 -13.78
C GLY A 215 -39.63 7.30 -13.57
N ASN A 216 -40.39 8.37 -13.77
CA ASN A 216 -41.83 8.43 -13.97
C ASN A 216 -42.72 8.21 -12.73
N SER A 217 -43.11 9.33 -12.11
CA SER A 217 -44.47 9.50 -11.64
C SER A 217 -45.16 10.48 -12.59
N ASP A 218 -46.01 9.94 -13.47
CA ASP A 218 -46.96 10.70 -14.28
C ASP A 218 -47.79 11.66 -13.40
N PRO A 219 -48.18 12.84 -13.92
CA PRO A 219 -49.02 13.77 -13.18
C PRO A 219 -50.43 13.19 -13.04
N GLN A 220 -50.82 12.92 -11.79
CA GLN A 220 -52.18 12.54 -11.42
C GLN A 220 -53.16 13.67 -11.79
N PRO A 221 -54.21 13.41 -12.58
CA PRO A 221 -55.21 14.43 -12.87
C PRO A 221 -56.07 14.68 -11.63
N ALA A 222 -56.33 15.96 -11.40
CA ALA A 222 -57.22 16.45 -10.36
C ALA A 222 -58.66 15.99 -10.63
N ASP A 223 -59.30 15.40 -9.62
CA ASP A 223 -60.76 15.34 -9.54
C ASP A 223 -61.24 16.14 -8.32
N ALA A 224 -62.18 17.02 -8.63
CA ALA A 224 -62.76 18.06 -7.78
C ALA A 224 -63.76 17.49 -6.74
N PRO A 225 -64.21 18.29 -5.76
CA PRO A 225 -64.94 17.81 -4.59
C PRO A 225 -66.44 17.69 -4.88
N SER A 226 -67.10 16.68 -4.30
CA SER A 226 -68.56 16.61 -4.27
C SER A 226 -69.06 16.15 -2.89
N SER A 227 -69.42 17.14 -2.09
CA SER A 227 -70.75 17.32 -1.47
C SER A 227 -71.45 16.12 -0.79
N ALA A 228 -71.70 16.35 0.50
CA ALA A 228 -72.97 16.14 1.22
C ALA A 228 -73.31 14.74 1.80
N ALA A 229 -73.34 14.77 3.14
CA ALA A 229 -74.52 14.53 3.98
C ALA A 229 -74.98 13.10 4.34
N GLU A 230 -75.23 13.01 5.65
CA GLU A 230 -76.29 12.29 6.36
C GLU A 230 -76.10 10.83 6.80
N LYS A 231 -76.15 10.75 8.15
CA LYS A 231 -76.98 9.87 9.00
C LYS A 231 -76.41 8.52 9.44
N GLY A 232 -76.38 8.37 10.76
CA GLY A 232 -76.16 7.14 11.52
C GLY A 232 -75.59 7.44 12.89
#